data_AF-A0A7W5PTU1-F1
#
_entry.id   AF-A0A7W5PTU1-F1
#
_cell.length_a   1.000
_cell.length_b   1.000
_cell.length_c   1.000
_cell.angle_alpha   90.00
_cell.angle_beta   90.00
_cell.angle_gamma   90.00
#
_symmetry.space_group_name_H-M   'P 1'
#
loop_
_entity.id
_entity.type
_entity.pdbx_description
1 polymer ?
#
loop_
_entity_poly.entity_id
_entity_poly.type
_entity_poly.pdbx_seq_one_letter_code
_entity_poly.pdbx_strand_id
1 'polypeptide(L)'
;MTGDPATNYYLAQAMKPLANPDAQTLRVVKLANTLSNLCSGASLDKKALYAYMTETRFADIKGNAYNEAAFLADSAFRYFDYRSLAHLCAGGAYLFGPKGHLAPGLLKAGRSKPKMSYDSQNPFIPLPPLARKS
;
A
#
# COMPACT_ATOMS: atom_id res chain seq x y z
N MET A 1 -6.18 13.22 -14.44
CA MET A 1 -4.83 12.70 -14.79
C MET A 1 -4.17 11.92 -13.65
N THR A 2 -4.39 12.23 -12.37
CA THR A 2 -3.73 11.54 -11.25
C THR A 2 -4.13 10.07 -11.01
N GLY A 3 -5.26 9.61 -11.56
CA GLY A 3 -5.76 8.23 -11.38
C GLY A 3 -5.46 7.28 -12.54
N ASP A 4 -4.74 7.72 -13.58
CA ASP A 4 -4.36 6.87 -14.70
C ASP A 4 -2.89 6.43 -14.54
N PRO A 5 -2.60 5.13 -14.31
CA PRO A 5 -1.23 4.65 -14.15
C PRO A 5 -0.36 4.85 -15.40
N ALA A 6 -0.94 5.00 -16.60
CA ALA A 6 -0.17 5.29 -17.81
C ALA A 6 0.53 6.66 -17.75
N THR A 7 0.03 7.58 -16.91
CA THR A 7 0.58 8.94 -16.74
C THR A 7 1.11 9.19 -15.32
N ASN A 8 0.90 8.25 -14.38
CA ASN A 8 1.34 8.36 -13.00
C ASN A 8 2.31 7.24 -12.63
N TYR A 9 3.61 7.55 -12.68
CA TYR A 9 4.71 6.64 -12.35
C TYR A 9 4.53 5.94 -10.99
N TYR A 10 4.09 6.66 -9.96
CA TYR A 10 3.93 6.11 -8.60
C TYR A 10 2.81 5.08 -8.52
N LEU A 11 1.70 5.31 -9.23
CA LEU A 11 0.64 4.32 -9.35
C LEU A 11 1.09 3.11 -10.16
N ALA A 12 1.79 3.32 -11.28
CA ALA A 12 2.33 2.22 -12.07
C ALA A 12 3.29 1.34 -11.25
N GLN A 13 4.18 1.95 -10.47
CA GLN A 13 5.09 1.22 -9.57
C GLN A 13 4.33 0.44 -8.49
N ALA A 14 3.32 1.05 -7.86
CA ALA A 14 2.50 0.36 -6.87
C ALA A 14 1.67 -0.80 -7.47
N MET A 15 1.34 -0.73 -8.76
CA MET A 15 0.62 -1.76 -9.51
C MET A 15 1.51 -2.90 -10.00
N LYS A 16 2.82 -2.67 -10.17
CA LYS A 16 3.73 -3.71 -10.67
C LYS A 16 3.71 -4.93 -9.74
N PRO A 17 3.42 -6.14 -10.20
CA PRO A 17 3.37 -7.30 -9.32
C PRO A 17 4.77 -7.66 -8.78
N LEU A 18 4.84 -8.13 -7.54
CA LEU A 18 6.03 -8.83 -7.03
C LEU A 18 6.02 -10.27 -7.52
N ALA A 19 7.20 -10.84 -7.75
CA ALA A 19 7.34 -12.23 -8.20
C ALA A 19 6.88 -13.26 -7.14
N ASN A 20 6.98 -12.90 -5.86
CA ASN A 20 6.52 -13.72 -4.75
C ASN A 20 5.08 -13.30 -4.36
N PRO A 21 4.09 -14.22 -4.42
CA PRO A 21 2.68 -13.91 -4.13
C PRO A 21 2.43 -13.54 -2.66
N ASP A 22 3.18 -14.12 -1.73
CA ASP A 22 3.10 -13.78 -0.30
C ASP A 22 3.63 -12.35 -0.07
N ALA A 23 4.74 -12.01 -0.73
CA ALA A 23 5.29 -10.66 -0.70
C ALA A 23 4.32 -9.64 -1.31
N GLN A 24 3.68 -10.00 -2.43
CA GLN A 24 2.64 -9.17 -3.05
C GLN A 24 1.49 -8.92 -2.08
N THR A 25 1.03 -9.97 -1.39
CA THR A 25 -0.02 -9.89 -0.39
C THR A 25 0.36 -8.95 0.76
N LEU A 26 1.56 -9.13 1.33
CA LEU A 26 2.08 -8.28 2.41
C LEU A 26 2.26 -6.82 1.97
N ARG A 27 2.74 -6.59 0.74
CA ARG A 27 2.88 -5.25 0.17
C ARG A 27 1.52 -4.55 0.05
N VAL A 28 0.50 -5.24 -0.45
CA VAL A 28 -0.84 -4.69 -0.60
C VAL A 28 -1.43 -4.30 0.75
N VAL A 29 -1.33 -5.18 1.76
CA VAL A 29 -1.80 -4.89 3.12
C VAL A 29 -1.04 -3.71 3.73
N LYS A 30 0.29 -3.67 3.59
CA LYS A 30 1.12 -2.57 4.05
C LYS A 30 0.74 -1.25 3.37
N LEU A 31 0.61 -1.24 2.04
CA LEU A 31 0.23 -0.05 1.29
C LEU A 31 -1.14 0.48 1.73
N ALA A 32 -2.15 -0.38 1.86
CA ALA A 32 -3.48 0.02 2.30
C ALA A 32 -3.43 0.63 3.72
N ASN A 33 -2.72 -0.01 4.66
CA ASN A 33 -2.49 0.53 6.01
C ASN A 33 -1.77 1.88 5.99
N THR A 34 -0.74 2.03 5.16
CA THR A 34 0.00 3.29 5.00
C THR A 34 -0.93 4.39 4.49
N LEU A 35 -1.74 4.13 3.46
CA LEU A 35 -2.66 5.13 2.92
C LEU A 35 -3.79 5.49 3.89
N SER A 36 -4.34 4.54 4.66
CA SER A 36 -5.34 4.88 5.69
C SER A 36 -4.74 5.76 6.81
N ASN A 37 -3.48 5.50 7.16
CA ASN A 37 -2.81 6.23 8.23
C ASN A 37 -2.34 7.61 7.78
N LEU A 38 -1.86 7.74 6.54
CA LEU A 38 -1.18 8.95 6.06
C LEU A 38 -2.00 9.80 5.10
N CYS A 39 -3.08 9.29 4.49
CA CYS A 39 -3.96 10.08 3.63
C CYS A 39 -5.16 10.64 4.42
N SER A 40 -5.48 11.91 4.19
CA SER A 40 -6.55 12.62 4.90
C SER A 40 -7.91 11.99 4.58
N GLY A 41 -8.64 11.54 5.60
CA GLY A 41 -9.98 10.96 5.47
C GLY A 41 -10.05 9.56 4.86
N ALA A 42 -8.92 8.94 4.49
CA ALA A 42 -8.90 7.56 4.03
C ALA A 42 -8.99 6.61 5.24
N SER A 43 -9.72 5.50 5.08
CA SER A 43 -9.82 4.48 6.13
C SER A 43 -9.94 3.10 5.50
N LEU A 44 -9.41 2.08 6.17
CA LEU A 44 -9.59 0.70 5.75
C LEU A 44 -11.04 0.26 5.91
N ASP A 45 -11.53 -0.48 4.93
CA ASP A 45 -12.72 -1.29 5.14
C ASP A 45 -12.30 -2.62 5.76
N LYS A 46 -12.59 -2.80 7.05
CA LYS A 46 -12.20 -4.02 7.78
C LYS A 46 -12.77 -5.27 7.12
N LYS A 47 -14.02 -5.23 6.61
CA LYS A 47 -14.64 -6.40 5.99
C LYS A 47 -13.93 -6.77 4.71
N ALA A 48 -13.60 -5.78 3.87
CA ALA A 48 -12.82 -6.01 2.65
C ALA A 48 -11.39 -6.48 2.96
N LEU A 49 -10.76 -5.96 4.02
CA LEU A 49 -9.44 -6.39 4.46
C LEU A 49 -9.43 -7.85 4.91
N TYR A 50 -10.38 -8.26 5.74
CA TYR A 50 -10.50 -9.66 6.14
C TYR A 50 -10.76 -10.57 4.93
N ALA A 51 -11.67 -10.19 4.03
CA ALA A 51 -11.94 -10.96 2.82
C ALA A 51 -10.68 -11.12 1.95
N TYR A 52 -9.95 -10.04 1.70
CA TYR A 52 -8.70 -10.06 0.96
C TYR A 52 -7.65 -10.94 1.62
N MET A 53 -7.47 -10.84 2.94
CA MET A 53 -6.52 -11.66 3.70
C MET A 53 -6.89 -13.15 3.68
N THR A 54 -8.20 -13.48 3.69
CA THR A 54 -8.67 -14.86 3.55
C THR A 54 -8.42 -15.40 2.15
N GLU A 55 -8.77 -14.65 1.11
CA GLU A 55 -8.57 -15.03 -0.30
C GLU A 55 -7.10 -15.28 -0.63
N THR A 56 -6.22 -14.40 -0.14
CA THR A 56 -4.77 -14.51 -0.33
C THR A 56 -4.08 -15.47 0.61
N ARG A 57 -4.82 -16.19 1.47
CA ARG A 57 -4.28 -17.11 2.48
C ARG A 57 -3.21 -16.47 3.37
N PHE A 58 -3.39 -15.19 3.71
CA PHE A 58 -2.45 -14.43 4.54
C PHE A 58 -2.06 -15.16 5.82
N ALA A 59 -3.02 -15.85 6.44
CA ALA A 59 -2.81 -16.59 7.69
C ALA A 59 -1.83 -17.77 7.55
N ASP A 60 -1.63 -18.28 6.33
CA ASP A 60 -0.74 -19.41 6.04
C ASP A 60 0.72 -18.97 5.84
N ILE A 61 0.96 -17.67 5.61
CA ILE A 61 2.30 -17.09 5.47
C ILE A 61 2.97 -17.04 6.86
N LYS A 62 3.91 -17.96 7.12
CA LYS A 62 4.54 -18.14 8.45
C LYS A 62 6.04 -18.38 8.36
N GLY A 63 6.72 -18.21 9.49
CA GLY A 63 8.15 -18.52 9.67
C GLY A 63 9.06 -17.84 8.64
N ASN A 64 9.99 -18.60 8.07
CA ASN A 64 10.97 -18.10 7.11
C ASN A 64 10.32 -17.52 5.84
N ALA A 65 9.25 -18.15 5.33
CA ALA A 65 8.53 -17.66 4.16
C ALA A 65 7.92 -16.27 4.42
N TYR A 66 7.36 -16.06 5.63
CA TYR A 66 6.89 -14.74 6.04
C TYR A 66 8.03 -13.72 6.09
N ASN A 67 9.17 -14.07 6.69
CA ASN A 67 10.28 -13.13 6.84
C ASN A 67 10.87 -12.70 5.49
N GLU A 68 11.00 -13.63 4.55
CA GLU A 68 11.42 -13.35 3.17
C GLU A 68 10.40 -12.48 2.44
N ALA A 69 9.12 -12.86 2.50
CA ALA A 69 8.04 -12.11 1.88
C ALA A 69 7.91 -10.68 2.46
N ALA A 70 8.08 -10.54 3.77
CA ALA A 70 8.08 -9.25 4.47
C ALA A 70 9.26 -8.37 4.04
N PHE A 71 10.45 -8.94 3.89
CA PHE A 71 11.61 -8.22 3.36
C PHE A 71 11.37 -7.72 1.93
N LEU A 72 10.86 -8.58 1.05
CA LEU A 72 10.53 -8.21 -0.33
C LEU A 72 9.44 -7.12 -0.38
N ALA A 73 8.39 -7.26 0.44
CA ALA A 73 7.33 -6.26 0.54
C ALA A 73 7.85 -4.90 1.06
N ASP A 74 8.70 -4.91 2.09
CA ASP A 74 9.32 -3.68 2.63
C ASP A 74 10.26 -3.03 1.64
N SER A 75 11.03 -3.83 0.88
CA SER A 75 11.94 -3.33 -0.15
C SER A 75 11.23 -2.54 -1.26
N ALA A 76 9.96 -2.85 -1.54
CA ALA A 76 9.15 -2.12 -2.51
C ALA A 76 8.85 -0.67 -2.07
N PHE A 77 9.01 -0.36 -0.79
CA PHE A 77 8.88 0.99 -0.21
C PHE A 77 10.22 1.62 0.15
N ARG A 78 11.34 1.05 -0.33
CA ARG A 78 12.65 1.68 -0.18
C ARG A 78 12.60 3.05 -0.86
N TYR A 79 13.00 4.10 -0.13
CA TYR A 79 12.94 5.50 -0.57
C TYR A 79 11.51 6.08 -0.70
N PHE A 80 10.55 5.55 0.07
CA PHE A 80 9.23 6.16 0.13
C PHE A 80 9.31 7.62 0.60
N ASP A 81 8.80 8.52 -0.22
CA ASP A 81 8.87 9.96 -0.03
C ASP A 81 7.49 10.62 -0.10
N TYR A 82 7.44 11.91 0.22
CA TYR A 82 6.22 12.70 0.20
C TYR A 82 5.55 12.72 -1.18
N ARG A 83 6.34 12.75 -2.26
CA ARG A 83 5.81 12.76 -3.62
C ARG A 83 5.10 11.45 -3.93
N SER A 84 5.71 10.31 -3.58
CA SER A 84 5.09 8.99 -3.66
C SER A 84 3.78 8.97 -2.89
N LEU A 85 3.79 9.42 -1.62
CA LEU A 85 2.59 9.47 -0.81
C LEU A 85 1.50 10.35 -1.44
N ALA A 86 1.83 11.54 -1.94
CA ALA A 86 0.86 12.45 -2.55
C ALA A 86 0.17 11.82 -3.76
N HIS A 87 0.94 11.21 -4.66
CA HIS A 87 0.38 10.53 -5.84
C HIS A 87 -0.44 9.29 -5.46
N LEU A 88 -0.02 8.52 -4.45
CA LEU A 88 -0.75 7.34 -4.00
C LEU A 88 -2.02 7.70 -3.22
N CYS A 89 -2.02 8.79 -2.45
CA CYS A 89 -3.24 9.33 -1.85
C CYS A 89 -4.23 9.78 -2.93
N ALA A 90 -3.74 10.44 -3.99
CA ALA A 90 -4.58 10.88 -5.10
C ALA A 90 -5.15 9.70 -5.92
N GLY A 91 -4.39 8.62 -6.07
CA GLY A 91 -4.81 7.41 -6.77
C GLY A 91 -5.35 6.29 -5.88
N GLY A 92 -5.59 6.54 -4.59
CA GLY A 92 -6.03 5.49 -3.66
C GLY A 92 -7.33 4.81 -4.08
N ALA A 93 -8.26 5.55 -4.70
CA ALA A 93 -9.49 4.99 -5.25
C ALA A 93 -9.25 4.07 -6.46
N TYR A 94 -8.23 4.35 -7.29
CA TYR A 94 -7.84 3.48 -8.39
C TYR A 94 -7.23 2.17 -7.88
N LEU A 95 -6.44 2.22 -6.81
CA LEU A 95 -5.83 1.03 -6.23
C LEU A 95 -6.83 0.18 -5.43
N PHE A 96 -7.68 0.83 -4.63
CA PHE A 96 -8.41 0.19 -3.53
C PHE A 96 -9.87 0.60 -3.38
N GLY A 97 -10.39 1.48 -4.25
CA GLY A 97 -11.81 1.84 -4.23
C GLY A 97 -12.70 0.65 -4.61
N PRO A 98 -14.03 0.84 -4.71
CA PRO A 98 -14.96 -0.26 -5.04
C PRO A 98 -14.63 -1.02 -6.34
N LYS A 99 -13.95 -0.36 -7.28
CA LYS A 99 -13.44 -0.94 -8.54
C LYS A 99 -11.90 -0.92 -8.59
N GLY A 100 -11.25 -0.98 -7.42
CA GLY A 100 -9.81 -0.85 -7.28
C GLY A 100 -9.06 -2.01 -7.95
N HIS A 101 -7.92 -1.73 -8.55
CA HIS A 101 -7.17 -2.71 -9.35
C HIS A 101 -6.19 -3.57 -8.53
N LEU A 102 -5.81 -3.17 -7.31
CA LEU A 102 -4.97 -4.00 -6.42
C LEU A 102 -5.80 -4.87 -5.49
N ALA A 103 -6.75 -4.26 -4.78
CA ALA A 103 -7.65 -4.95 -3.87
C ALA A 103 -8.96 -4.17 -3.77
N PRO A 104 -10.01 -4.58 -4.50
CA PRO A 104 -11.27 -3.85 -4.55
C PRO A 104 -11.88 -3.62 -3.16
N GLY A 105 -12.29 -2.38 -2.89
CA GLY A 105 -13.00 -1.99 -1.67
C GLY A 105 -12.13 -1.94 -0.41
N LEU A 106 -10.82 -2.17 -0.51
CA LEU A 106 -9.93 -2.23 0.66
C LEU A 106 -9.79 -0.88 1.37
N LEU A 107 -9.94 0.24 0.65
CA LEU A 107 -9.95 1.58 1.22
C LEU A 107 -11.24 2.32 0.88
N LYS A 108 -11.79 2.98 1.91
CA LYS A 108 -12.78 4.04 1.74
C LYS A 108 -12.05 5.31 1.31
N ALA A 109 -12.56 5.94 0.25
CA ALA A 109 -11.96 7.12 -0.33
C ALA A 109 -11.90 8.27 0.69
N GLY A 110 -10.73 8.91 0.78
CA GLY A 110 -10.51 10.12 1.55
C GLY A 110 -10.48 11.38 0.68
N ARG A 111 -9.86 12.44 1.20
CA ARG A 111 -9.64 13.73 0.53
C ARG A 111 -8.48 13.73 -0.48
N SER A 112 -8.02 12.55 -0.91
CA SER A 112 -7.01 12.37 -1.96
C SER A 112 -5.67 13.09 -1.74
N LYS A 113 -5.31 13.38 -0.47
CA LYS A 113 -4.10 14.12 -0.12
C LYS A 113 -3.42 13.60 1.16
N PRO A 114 -2.11 13.79 1.34
CA PRO A 114 -1.41 13.50 2.59
C PRO A 114 -1.98 14.29 3.78
N LYS A 115 -1.86 13.74 5.00
CA LYS A 115 -2.17 14.44 6.26
C LYS A 115 -1.06 15.40 6.68
N MET A 116 0.17 15.07 6.33
CA MET A 116 1.35 15.89 6.62
C MET A 116 1.61 16.90 5.49
N SER A 117 2.36 17.95 5.81
CA SER A 117 2.85 18.92 4.83
C SER A 117 4.16 18.43 4.20
N TYR A 118 4.47 18.93 3.01
CA TYR A 118 5.76 18.69 2.37
C TYR A 118 6.89 19.36 3.16
N ASP A 119 7.93 18.59 3.47
CA ASP A 119 9.19 19.08 4.01
C ASP A 119 10.28 18.95 2.93
N SER A 120 10.80 20.08 2.46
CA SER A 120 11.84 20.10 1.42
C SER A 120 13.23 19.67 1.93
N GLN A 121 13.47 19.72 3.24
CA GLN A 121 14.75 19.32 3.85
C GLN A 121 14.78 17.81 4.12
N ASN A 122 13.63 17.21 4.39
CA ASN A 122 13.48 15.77 4.56
C ASN A 122 12.22 15.24 3.86
N PRO A 123 12.30 14.95 2.55
CA PRO A 123 11.14 14.46 1.81
C PRO A 123 10.80 13.00 2.13
N PHE A 124 11.66 12.26 2.84
CA PHE A 124 11.47 10.85 3.12
C PHE A 124 10.43 10.63 4.22
N ILE A 125 9.58 9.63 4.01
CA ILE A 125 8.55 9.25 4.97
C ILE A 125 8.90 7.84 5.49
N PRO A 126 9.40 7.73 6.73
CA PRO A 126 9.73 6.42 7.30
C PRO A 126 8.45 5.60 7.48
N LEU A 127 8.41 4.43 6.85
CA LEU A 127 7.33 3.47 7.05
C LEU A 127 7.80 2.39 8.03
N PRO A 128 6.98 2.02 9.04
CA PRO A 128 7.34 0.94 9.95
C PRO A 128 7.55 -0.36 9.16
N PRO A 129 8.60 -1.14 9.47
CA PRO A 129 8.83 -2.43 8.83
C PRO A 129 7.73 -3.42 9.20
N LEU A 130 7.51 -4.42 8.34
CA LEU A 130 6.63 -5.53 8.69
C LEU A 130 7.28 -6.35 9.82
N ALA A 131 6.53 -6.59 10.90
CA ALA A 131 7.03 -7.33 12.05
C ALA A 131 7.41 -8.75 11.63
N ARG A 132 8.69 -9.11 11.79
CA ARG A 132 9.19 -10.47 11.52
C ARG A 132 8.56 -11.46 12.48
N LYS A 133 8.31 -12.68 12.00
CA LYS A 133 7.82 -13.78 12.83
C LYS A 133 8.98 -14.71 13.14
N SER A 134 9.20 -14.95 14.44
CA SER A 134 10.11 -15.98 14.97
C SER A 134 9.59 -17.38 14.67
#